data_AF-A0A0B1TBY0-F1
#
_entry.id   AF-A0A0B1TBY0-F1
#
_cell.length_a   1.000
_cell.length_b   1.000
_cell.length_c   1.000
_cell.angle_alpha   90.00
_cell.angle_beta   90.00
_cell.angle_gamma   90.00
#
_symmetry.space_group_name_H-M   'P 1'
#
loop_
_entity.id
_entity.type
_entity.pdbx_description
1 polymer ?
#
loop_
_entity_poly.entity_id
_entity_poly.type
_entity_poly.pdbx_seq_one_letter_code
_entity_poly.pdbx_strand_id
1 'polypeptide(L)'
;MEMISAEELVKVLSRTQSKTQLYISSEWLLKLSTFSDPGPVRATLFVGAVDALYSGHLPPSLISRTWFQSWEKFISQPCSEPPGPIDNTVLLYKAPDGTDRLKPRSNFMRIERELYLFLRTIYGGGPEVFLTDQPQWSETELRDVLSSIESKLWAANAKLRKQVTSSL
;
A
#
# COMPACT_ATOMS: atom_id res chain seq x y z
N MET A 1 -2.53 1.18 -31.57
CA MET A 1 -2.45 2.52 -30.96
C MET A 1 -1.04 2.63 -30.39
N GLU A 2 -0.14 3.31 -31.10
CA GLU A 2 1.26 3.42 -30.68
C GLU A 2 1.37 4.35 -29.47
N MET A 3 1.98 3.84 -28.41
CA MET A 3 2.25 4.59 -27.18
C MET A 3 3.43 5.52 -27.44
N ILE A 4 3.23 6.82 -27.23
CA ILE A 4 4.30 7.82 -27.27
C ILE A 4 5.37 7.44 -26.24
N SER A 5 6.63 7.39 -26.66
CA SER A 5 7.74 7.05 -25.77
C SER A 5 7.92 8.12 -24.69
N ALA A 6 8.47 7.75 -23.54
CA ALA A 6 8.75 8.70 -22.45
C ALA A 6 9.61 9.89 -22.93
N GLU A 7 10.51 9.66 -23.88
CA GLU A 7 11.35 10.70 -24.48
C GLU A 7 10.55 11.70 -25.32
N GLU A 8 9.55 11.22 -26.06
CA GLU A 8 8.66 12.07 -26.84
C GLU A 8 7.70 12.86 -25.94
N LEU A 9 7.20 12.26 -24.85
CA LEU A 9 6.40 12.97 -23.85
C LEU A 9 7.17 14.15 -23.24
N VAL A 10 8.46 13.96 -22.93
CA VAL A 10 9.34 15.03 -22.40
C VAL A 10 9.51 16.18 -23.41
N LYS A 11 9.65 15.88 -24.70
CA LYS A 11 9.73 16.89 -25.76
C LYS A 11 8.41 17.65 -25.96
N VAL A 12 7.27 16.98 -25.79
CA VAL A 12 5.94 17.61 -25.92
C VAL A 12 5.68 18.54 -24.74
N LEU A 13 5.98 18.12 -23.51
CA LEU A 13 5.74 18.88 -22.29
C LEU A 13 6.64 20.13 -22.16
N SER A 14 7.84 20.11 -22.73
CA SER A 14 8.75 21.26 -22.73
C SER A 14 8.32 22.41 -23.65
N ARG A 15 7.36 22.20 -24.55
CA ARG A 15 6.89 23.20 -25.53
C ARG A 15 5.71 24.06 -25.04
N THR A 16 5.00 23.66 -23.99
CA THR A 16 3.85 24.42 -23.48
C THR A 16 4.30 25.51 -22.52
N GLN A 17 4.35 26.75 -23.01
CA GLN A 17 4.60 27.95 -22.23
C GLN A 17 3.32 28.37 -21.48
N SER A 18 3.03 27.68 -20.37
CA SER A 18 2.12 28.15 -19.33
C SER A 18 2.74 27.87 -17.96
N LYS A 19 2.61 28.84 -17.06
CA LYS A 19 3.47 29.11 -15.91
C LYS A 19 3.18 28.21 -14.69
N THR A 20 3.12 26.90 -14.89
CA THR A 20 3.17 25.90 -13.83
C THR A 20 3.93 24.68 -14.34
N GLN A 21 5.26 24.78 -14.43
CA GLN A 21 6.10 23.62 -14.68
C GLN A 21 6.13 22.77 -13.41
N LEU A 22 5.24 21.78 -13.34
CA LEU A 22 5.31 20.71 -12.34
C LEU A 22 6.50 19.82 -12.71
N TYR A 23 7.54 19.83 -11.89
CA TYR A 23 8.71 18.98 -12.07
C TYR A 23 8.46 17.64 -11.37
N ILE A 24 8.20 16.60 -12.17
CA ILE A 24 8.24 15.22 -11.70
C ILE A 24 9.64 14.71 -11.99
N SER A 25 10.36 14.21 -10.99
CA SER A 25 11.71 13.69 -11.20
C SER A 25 11.67 12.49 -12.17
N SER A 26 12.72 12.32 -12.97
CA SER A 26 12.86 11.17 -13.87
C SER A 26 12.76 9.83 -13.12
N GLU A 27 13.22 9.80 -11.86
CA GLU A 27 13.07 8.65 -10.96
C GLU A 27 11.60 8.37 -10.60
N TRP A 28 10.80 9.42 -10.40
CA TRP A 28 9.35 9.30 -10.19
C TRP A 28 8.61 8.88 -11.46
N LEU A 29 9.00 9.38 -12.63
CA LEU A 29 8.46 8.93 -13.92
C LEU A 29 8.80 7.45 -14.18
N LEU A 30 9.98 7.00 -13.78
CA LEU A 30 10.36 5.58 -13.84
C LEU A 30 9.51 4.73 -12.88
N LYS A 31 9.31 5.18 -11.63
CA LYS A 31 8.42 4.51 -10.66
C LYS A 31 6.97 4.45 -11.16
N LEU A 32 6.46 5.50 -11.80
CA LEU A 32 5.14 5.53 -12.45
C LEU A 32 5.08 4.70 -13.74
N SER A 33 6.19 4.57 -14.48
CA SER A 33 6.25 3.70 -15.66
C SER A 33 6.18 2.22 -15.28
N THR A 34 6.73 1.81 -14.13
CA THR A 34 6.52 0.46 -13.58
C THR A 34 5.08 0.21 -13.10
N PHE A 35 4.28 1.26 -12.86
CA PHE A 35 2.83 1.16 -12.67
C PHE A 35 2.06 0.98 -13.99
N SER A 36 2.71 1.03 -15.16
CA SER A 36 2.04 0.93 -16.47
C SER A 36 1.64 -0.50 -16.84
N ASP A 37 2.01 -1.48 -16.02
CA ASP A 37 1.32 -2.77 -15.94
C ASP A 37 0.68 -2.90 -14.56
N PRO A 38 -0.35 -2.09 -14.24
CA PRO A 38 -1.12 -2.31 -13.04
C PRO A 38 -1.94 -3.55 -13.35
N GLY A 39 -1.39 -4.72 -13.01
CA GLY A 39 -2.17 -5.94 -12.91
C GLY A 39 -3.50 -5.61 -12.21
N PRO A 40 -4.60 -6.25 -12.61
CA PRO A 40 -5.94 -5.70 -12.61
C PRO A 40 -6.24 -4.71 -11.48
N VAL A 41 -6.44 -3.44 -11.86
CA VAL A 41 -7.00 -2.38 -11.02
C VAL A 41 -8.21 -2.93 -10.28
N ARG A 42 -8.05 -3.10 -8.95
CA ARG A 42 -9.06 -3.48 -7.95
C ARG A 42 -10.27 -4.17 -8.58
N ALA A 43 -10.14 -5.47 -8.85
CA ALA A 43 -11.28 -6.26 -9.29
C ALA A 43 -12.37 -6.10 -8.22
N THR A 44 -13.41 -5.32 -8.51
CA THR A 44 -14.67 -5.34 -7.80
C THR A 44 -15.21 -6.74 -7.98
N LEU A 45 -14.83 -7.63 -7.08
CA LEU A 45 -15.21 -9.02 -7.14
C LEU A 45 -16.65 -9.14 -6.68
N PHE A 46 -17.42 -9.75 -7.58
CA PHE A 46 -18.59 -10.57 -7.32
C PHE A 46 -18.62 -11.06 -5.86
N VAL A 47 -19.77 -10.90 -5.20
CA VAL A 47 -20.04 -11.44 -3.86
C VAL A 47 -19.69 -12.94 -3.88
N GLY A 48 -18.50 -13.30 -3.39
CA GLY A 48 -17.98 -14.68 -3.47
C GLY A 48 -16.46 -14.87 -3.58
N ALA A 49 -15.66 -13.83 -3.85
CA ALA A 49 -14.20 -13.97 -3.97
C ALA A 49 -13.39 -13.19 -2.92
N VAL A 50 -14.00 -12.83 -1.78
CA VAL A 50 -13.29 -12.20 -0.65
C VAL A 50 -12.19 -13.13 -0.11
N ASP A 51 -12.40 -14.45 -0.15
CA ASP A 51 -11.42 -15.46 0.24
C ASP A 51 -10.16 -15.49 -0.64
N ALA A 52 -10.19 -14.83 -1.80
CA ALA A 52 -9.06 -14.72 -2.72
C ALA A 52 -8.27 -13.41 -2.55
N LEU A 53 -8.58 -12.61 -1.53
CA LEU A 53 -7.88 -11.36 -1.21
C LEU A 53 -7.28 -11.41 0.19
N TYR A 54 -6.16 -10.70 0.40
CA TYR A 54 -5.56 -10.56 1.74
C TYR A 54 -6.53 -9.98 2.76
N SER A 55 -7.41 -9.05 2.35
CA SER A 55 -8.43 -8.46 3.21
C SER A 55 -9.45 -9.46 3.76
N GLY A 56 -9.56 -10.67 3.17
CA GLY A 56 -10.37 -11.76 3.71
C GLY A 56 -9.69 -12.53 4.85
N HIS A 57 -8.37 -12.41 4.99
CA HIS A 57 -7.58 -13.19 5.96
C HIS A 57 -6.80 -12.33 6.96
N LEU A 58 -6.63 -11.04 6.68
CA LEU A 58 -5.91 -10.10 7.53
C LEU A 58 -6.82 -8.97 8.02
N PRO A 59 -6.62 -8.49 9.26
CA PRO A 59 -7.22 -7.24 9.69
C PRO A 59 -6.69 -6.05 8.86
N PRO A 60 -7.41 -4.93 8.83
CA PRO A 60 -6.95 -3.73 8.12
C PRO A 60 -5.62 -3.20 8.67
N SER A 61 -4.72 -2.76 7.78
CA SER A 61 -3.48 -2.09 8.16
C SER A 61 -3.73 -0.66 8.64
N LEU A 62 -2.86 -0.18 9.53
CA LEU A 62 -2.91 1.13 10.13
C LEU A 62 -1.67 1.95 9.80
N ILE A 63 -1.86 3.27 9.71
CA ILE A 63 -0.78 4.24 9.62
C ILE A 63 -0.99 5.37 10.62
N SER A 64 0.10 5.83 11.23
CA SER A 64 0.09 7.01 12.10
C SER A 64 -0.50 8.21 11.38
N ARG A 65 -1.53 8.84 11.97
CA ARG A 65 -2.14 10.03 11.36
C ARG A 65 -1.15 11.18 11.26
N THR A 66 -0.24 11.31 12.22
CA THR A 66 0.81 12.34 12.20
C THR A 66 1.73 12.17 11.01
N TRP A 67 2.19 10.94 10.75
CA TRP A 67 3.02 10.67 9.57
C TRP A 67 2.24 10.91 8.28
N PHE A 68 0.99 10.45 8.21
CA PHE A 68 0.14 10.63 7.04
C PHE A 68 -0.14 12.11 6.74
N GLN A 69 -0.33 12.95 7.76
CA GLN A 69 -0.50 14.39 7.59
C GLN A 69 0.76 15.07 7.05
N SER A 70 1.94 14.65 7.50
CA SER A 70 3.22 15.12 6.93
C SER A 70 3.34 14.72 5.46
N TRP A 71 2.95 13.49 5.11
CA TRP A 71 2.93 13.00 3.73
C TRP A 71 1.93 13.78 2.87
N GLU A 72 0.71 14.00 3.36
CA GLU A 72 -0.34 14.76 2.69
C GLU A 72 0.11 16.21 2.44
N LYS A 73 0.75 16.84 3.42
CA LYS A 73 1.35 18.17 3.28
C LYS A 73 2.42 18.18 2.19
N PHE A 74 3.34 17.20 2.21
CA PHE A 74 4.41 17.07 1.24
C PHE A 74 3.91 16.99 -0.21
N ILE A 75 2.87 16.18 -0.47
CA ILE A 75 2.32 16.04 -1.82
C ILE A 75 1.43 17.21 -2.24
N SER A 76 0.90 17.98 -1.30
CA SER A 76 -0.08 19.06 -1.58
C SER A 76 0.55 20.45 -1.62
N GLN A 77 1.69 20.67 -0.97
CA GLN A 77 2.28 22.00 -0.80
C GLN A 77 3.69 22.08 -1.41
N PRO A 78 3.95 23.05 -2.30
CA PRO A 78 5.29 23.31 -2.81
C PRO A 78 6.31 23.58 -1.69
N CYS A 79 7.55 23.15 -1.87
CA CYS A 79 8.66 23.34 -0.93
C CYS A 79 8.48 22.70 0.47
N SER A 80 7.51 21.80 0.66
CA SER A 80 7.42 21.02 1.89
C SER A 80 8.47 19.91 1.95
N GLU A 81 8.92 19.59 3.16
CA GLU A 81 9.85 18.48 3.38
C GLU A 81 9.12 17.12 3.29
N PRO A 82 9.81 16.06 2.83
CA PRO A 82 9.24 14.71 2.84
C PRO A 82 8.98 14.25 4.29
N PRO A 83 7.98 13.38 4.51
CA PRO A 83 7.53 12.98 5.86
C PRO A 83 8.53 12.16 6.68
N GLY A 84 9.69 11.81 6.12
CA GLY A 84 10.64 10.86 6.70
C GLY A 84 10.10 9.42 6.73
N PRO A 85 10.80 8.49 7.41
CA PRO A 85 10.36 7.11 7.55
C PRO A 85 9.02 6.97 8.29
N ILE A 86 8.22 5.97 7.92
CA ILE A 86 6.96 5.67 8.62
C ILE A 86 7.28 5.31 10.07
N ASP A 87 6.66 6.00 11.02
CA ASP A 87 6.71 5.65 12.44
C ASP A 87 5.31 5.29 12.95
N ASN A 88 5.09 3.98 13.08
CA ASN A 88 3.89 3.41 13.67
C ASN A 88 4.09 2.97 15.13
N THR A 89 5.30 3.10 15.68
CA THR A 89 5.58 2.71 17.08
C THR A 89 4.74 3.53 18.07
N VAL A 90 4.41 4.78 17.70
CA VAL A 90 3.53 5.68 18.46
C VAL A 90 2.12 5.10 18.68
N LEU A 91 1.66 4.22 17.80
CA LEU A 91 0.37 3.55 17.87
C LEU A 91 0.35 2.41 18.89
N LEU A 92 1.52 1.96 19.34
CA LEU A 92 1.66 0.76 20.16
C LEU A 92 1.90 1.10 21.62
N TYR A 93 1.62 0.13 22.48
CA TYR A 93 2.12 0.05 23.84
C TYR A 93 2.54 -1.38 24.16
N LYS A 94 3.49 -1.52 25.08
CA LYS A 94 3.89 -2.83 25.61
C LYS A 94 2.89 -3.26 26.68
N ALA A 95 2.22 -4.38 26.46
CA ALA A 95 1.34 -5.00 27.44
C ALA A 95 2.16 -5.71 28.54
N PRO A 96 1.53 -6.04 29.69
CA PRO A 96 2.23 -6.72 30.80
C PRO A 96 2.83 -8.08 30.43
N ASP A 97 2.28 -8.74 29.41
CA ASP A 97 2.78 -9.99 28.83
C ASP A 97 3.99 -9.78 27.88
N GLY A 98 4.45 -8.54 27.71
CA GLY A 98 5.57 -8.17 26.85
C GLY A 98 5.20 -7.96 25.38
N THR A 99 3.96 -8.26 24.99
CA THR A 99 3.49 -8.13 23.60
C THR A 99 3.22 -6.66 23.22
N ASP A 100 3.43 -6.32 21.95
CA ASP A 100 2.99 -5.03 21.42
C ASP A 100 1.49 -5.10 21.10
N ARG A 101 0.74 -4.11 21.58
CA ARG A 101 -0.71 -4.00 21.34
C ARG A 101 -1.08 -2.60 20.89
N LEU A 102 -2.18 -2.51 20.16
CA LEU A 102 -2.71 -1.22 19.71
C LEU A 102 -3.12 -0.38 20.92
N LYS A 103 -2.53 0.80 21.07
CA LYS A 103 -2.84 1.73 22.14
C LYS A 103 -4.28 2.21 22.02
N PRO A 104 -5.07 2.16 23.11
CA PRO A 104 -6.42 2.72 23.12
C PRO A 104 -6.41 4.20 22.71
N ARG A 105 -7.37 4.60 21.86
CA ARG A 105 -7.51 5.98 21.37
C ARG A 105 -6.26 6.52 20.65
N SER A 106 -5.43 5.64 20.09
CA SER A 106 -4.34 6.04 19.19
C SER A 106 -4.89 6.77 17.96
N ASN A 107 -4.15 7.76 17.47
CA ASN A 107 -4.56 8.55 16.32
C ASN A 107 -3.99 7.96 15.03
N PHE A 108 -4.80 7.16 14.35
CA PHE A 108 -4.42 6.45 13.13
C PHE A 108 -5.38 6.72 11.97
N MET A 109 -4.96 6.27 10.80
CA MET A 109 -5.80 6.04 9.64
C MET A 109 -5.79 4.56 9.27
N ARG A 110 -6.94 4.03 8.87
CA ARG A 110 -7.03 2.70 8.23
C ARG A 110 -6.64 2.88 6.78
N ILE A 111 -5.75 2.02 6.30
CA ILE A 111 -5.35 1.99 4.90
C ILE A 111 -5.30 0.55 4.43
N GLU A 112 -5.45 0.37 3.11
CA GLU A 112 -5.25 -0.95 2.50
C GLU A 112 -3.79 -1.37 2.70
N ARG A 113 -3.57 -2.67 2.89
CA ARG A 113 -2.25 -3.22 3.16
C ARG A 113 -1.28 -2.93 2.03
N GLU A 114 -1.73 -3.04 0.79
CA GLU A 114 -0.94 -2.76 -0.40
C GLU A 114 -0.46 -1.31 -0.43
N LEU A 115 -1.32 -0.37 -0.01
CA LEU A 115 -0.93 1.04 0.12
C LEU A 115 0.10 1.25 1.22
N TYR A 116 -0.05 0.57 2.37
CA TYR A 116 0.94 0.61 3.44
C TYR A 116 2.32 0.12 2.94
N LEU A 117 2.36 -1.04 2.27
CA LEU A 117 3.58 -1.62 1.74
C LEU A 117 4.22 -0.73 0.66
N PHE A 118 3.40 -0.11 -0.19
CA PHE A 118 3.87 0.84 -1.18
C PHE A 118 4.56 2.05 -0.51
N LEU A 119 3.91 2.66 0.48
CA LEU A 119 4.47 3.79 1.22
C LEU A 119 5.75 3.37 1.98
N ARG A 120 5.74 2.21 2.64
CA ARG A 120 6.92 1.65 3.34
C ARG A 120 8.08 1.38 2.37
N THR A 121 7.80 0.99 1.13
CA THR A 121 8.83 0.78 0.11
C THR A 121 9.53 2.08 -0.29
N ILE A 122 8.81 3.19 -0.34
CA ILE A 122 9.36 4.50 -0.72
C ILE A 122 10.06 5.18 0.47
N TYR A 123 9.41 5.19 1.63
CA TYR A 123 9.82 5.99 2.79
C TYR A 123 10.56 5.17 3.86
N GLY A 124 10.47 3.85 3.83
CA GLY A 124 11.00 2.98 4.87
C GLY A 124 10.21 3.05 6.18
N GLY A 125 10.84 2.56 7.26
CA GLY A 125 10.27 2.58 8.61
C GLY A 125 9.38 1.38 8.94
N GLY A 126 8.44 1.60 9.85
CA GLY A 126 7.54 0.59 10.40
C GLY A 126 7.14 0.86 11.86
N PRO A 127 6.70 -0.18 12.59
CA PRO A 127 6.32 -1.52 12.11
C PRO A 127 4.99 -1.52 11.34
N GLU A 128 4.67 -2.63 10.67
CA GLU A 128 3.31 -2.86 10.16
C GLU A 128 2.39 -3.10 11.34
N VAL A 129 1.28 -2.35 11.41
CA VAL A 129 0.33 -2.41 12.53
C VAL A 129 -1.05 -2.69 11.97
N PHE A 130 -1.77 -3.58 12.62
CA PHE A 130 -3.09 -4.04 12.22
C PHE A 130 -4.15 -3.62 13.24
N LEU A 131 -5.35 -3.35 12.74
CA LEU A 131 -6.51 -3.07 13.57
C LEU A 131 -7.06 -4.37 14.17
N THR A 132 -6.52 -4.75 15.32
CA THR A 132 -6.95 -5.93 16.08
C THR A 132 -6.78 -5.70 17.59
N ASP A 133 -7.54 -6.43 18.40
CA ASP A 133 -7.41 -6.50 19.86
C ASP A 133 -6.31 -7.50 20.31
N GLN A 134 -5.87 -8.36 19.39
CA GLN A 134 -4.80 -9.32 19.60
C GLN A 134 -3.43 -8.63 19.63
N PRO A 135 -2.41 -9.31 20.20
CA PRO A 135 -1.02 -8.93 20.01
C PRO A 135 -0.69 -8.67 18.54
N GLN A 136 0.08 -7.62 18.28
CA GLN A 136 0.66 -7.38 16.96
C GLN A 136 1.71 -8.44 16.68
N TRP A 137 1.72 -8.93 15.44
CA TRP A 137 2.75 -9.86 15.00
C TRP A 137 4.11 -9.15 14.90
N SER A 138 5.15 -9.82 15.38
CA SER A 138 6.53 -9.48 15.00
C SER A 138 6.73 -9.67 13.49
N GLU A 139 7.79 -9.08 12.93
CA GLU A 139 8.11 -9.22 11.50
C GLU A 139 8.30 -10.69 11.09
N THR A 140 8.79 -11.54 12.00
CA THR A 140 8.94 -12.99 11.75
C THR A 140 7.59 -13.69 11.77
N GLU A 141 6.77 -13.49 12.81
CA GLU A 141 5.45 -14.11 12.90
C GLU A 141 4.54 -13.67 11.75
N LEU A 142 4.59 -12.40 11.37
CA LEU A 142 3.80 -11.86 10.26
C LEU A 142 4.20 -12.55 8.95
N ARG A 143 5.49 -12.78 8.73
CA ARG A 143 5.98 -13.51 7.53
C ARG A 143 5.44 -14.93 7.47
N ASP A 144 5.39 -15.62 8.59
CA ASP A 144 4.87 -16.99 8.67
C ASP A 144 3.35 -17.02 8.44
N VAL A 145 2.62 -16.05 9.02
CA VAL A 145 1.19 -15.85 8.78
C VAL A 145 0.92 -15.58 7.30
N LEU A 146 1.69 -14.69 6.67
CA LEU A 146 1.55 -14.34 5.26
C LEU A 146 1.80 -15.54 4.36
N SER A 147 2.85 -16.32 4.61
CA SER A 147 3.14 -17.57 3.87
C SER A 147 1.96 -18.55 3.93
N SER A 148 1.35 -18.71 5.12
CA SER A 148 0.14 -19.52 5.29
C SER A 148 -1.06 -18.98 4.51
N ILE A 149 -1.25 -17.66 4.51
CA ILE A 149 -2.33 -16.99 3.76
C ILE A 149 -2.12 -17.13 2.26
N GLU A 150 -0.91 -16.90 1.75
CA GLU A 150 -0.55 -17.03 0.34
C GLU A 150 -0.90 -18.42 -0.22
N SER A 151 -0.64 -19.48 0.56
CA SER A 151 -1.04 -20.84 0.21
C SER A 151 -2.57 -20.98 0.03
N LYS A 152 -3.35 -20.39 0.95
CA LYS A 152 -4.82 -20.37 0.86
C LYS A 152 -5.31 -19.56 -0.34
N LEU A 153 -4.72 -18.39 -0.56
CA LEU A 153 -5.05 -17.51 -1.70
C LEU A 153 -4.79 -18.22 -3.03
N TRP A 154 -3.66 -18.92 -3.15
CA TRP A 154 -3.33 -19.70 -4.35
C TRP A 154 -4.37 -20.79 -4.62
N ALA A 155 -4.77 -21.53 -3.59
CA ALA A 155 -5.81 -22.56 -3.70
C ALA A 155 -7.18 -21.98 -4.09
N ALA A 156 -7.58 -20.86 -3.48
CA ALA A 156 -8.83 -20.16 -3.79
C ALA A 156 -8.84 -19.65 -5.24
N ASN A 157 -7.76 -19.01 -5.69
CA ASN A 157 -7.63 -18.52 -7.06
C ASN A 157 -7.65 -19.67 -8.08
N ALA A 158 -7.03 -20.80 -7.79
CA ALA A 158 -7.09 -21.98 -8.65
C ALA A 158 -8.53 -22.51 -8.79
N LYS A 159 -9.31 -22.49 -7.71
CA LYS A 159 -10.73 -22.88 -7.73
C LYS A 159 -11.57 -21.91 -8.56
N LEU A 160 -11.39 -20.60 -8.36
CA LEU A 160 -12.09 -19.56 -9.12
C LEU A 160 -11.81 -19.69 -10.62
N ARG A 161 -10.55 -19.93 -11.03
CA ARG A 161 -10.19 -20.16 -12.44
C ARG A 161 -10.94 -21.35 -13.06
N LYS A 162 -11.08 -22.45 -12.32
CA LYS A 162 -11.85 -23.62 -12.79
C LYS A 162 -13.34 -23.31 -12.94
N GLN A 163 -13.92 -22.53 -12.03
CA GLN A 163 -15.34 -22.14 -12.10
C GLN A 163 -15.62 -21.27 -13.33
N VAL A 164 -14.81 -20.22 -13.53
CA VAL A 164 -14.96 -19.30 -14.68
C VAL A 164 -14.83 -20.05 -16.00
N THR A 165 -13.84 -20.94 -16.13
CA THR A 165 -13.64 -21.73 -17.36
C THR A 165 -14.71 -22.80 -17.59
N SER A 166 -15.40 -23.28 -16.55
CA SER A 166 -16.53 -24.21 -16.68
C SER A 166 -17.87 -23.55 -17.02
N SER A 167 -17.96 -22.23 -16.86
CA SER A 167 -19.17 -21.43 -17.12
C SER A 167 -19.15 -20.74 -18.50
N LEU A 168 -18.12 -21.00 -19.30
CA LEU A 168 -17.93 -20.56 -20.68
C LEU A 168 -18.05 -21.77 -21.63
#